data_AF-A0A1X0HRH5-F1
#
_entry.id   AF-A0A1X0HRH5-F1
#
_cell.length_a   1.000
_cell.length_b   1.000
_cell.length_c   1.000
_cell.angle_alpha   90.00
_cell.angle_beta   90.00
_cell.angle_gamma   90.00
#
_symmetry.space_group_name_H-M   'P 1'
#
loop_
_entity.id
_entity.type
_entity.pdbx_description
1 polymer ?
#
loop_
_entity_poly.entity_id
_entity_poly.type
_entity_poly.pdbx_seq_one_letter_code
_entity_poly.pdbx_strand_id
1 'polypeptide(L)' 'PVMEKQGFGRIILTSSITGLITGFPGWSHYGASKAGQLVFMRTAAIELARAGITVNAVMPGNIATEGLEGMGEEYAAK' A
#
# COMPACT_ATOMS: atom_id res chain seq x y z
N PRO A 1 9.18 -11.38 17.22
CA PRO A 1 7.70 -11.54 17.06
C PRO A 1 7.30 -12.88 16.42
N VAL A 2 6.01 -13.31 16.40
CA VAL A 2 5.57 -14.69 16.02
C VAL A 2 6.23 -15.21 14.73
N MET A 3 6.29 -14.41 13.66
CA MET A 3 6.88 -14.80 12.38
C MET A 3 8.38 -15.10 12.47
N GLU A 4 9.12 -14.35 13.30
CA GLU A 4 10.56 -14.63 13.52
C GLU A 4 10.77 -15.96 14.24
N LYS A 5 9.93 -16.27 15.24
CA LYS A 5 9.97 -17.57 15.94
C LYS A 5 9.66 -18.74 14.99
N GLN A 6 8.85 -18.49 13.96
CA GLN A 6 8.51 -19.45 12.93
C GLN A 6 9.58 -19.55 11.83
N GLY A 7 10.54 -18.61 11.76
CA GLY A 7 11.52 -18.52 10.67
C GLY A 7 10.91 -18.23 9.29
N PHE A 8 9.65 -17.76 9.25
CA PHE A 8 8.90 -17.52 8.04
C PHE A 8 7.78 -16.50 8.27
N GLY A 9 7.58 -15.60 7.30
CA GLY A 9 6.44 -14.69 7.30
C GLY A 9 6.24 -13.99 5.96
N ARG A 10 5.00 -13.59 5.67
CA ARG A 10 4.65 -12.84 4.47
C ARG A 10 3.76 -11.67 4.87
N ILE A 11 4.19 -10.45 4.56
CA ILE A 11 3.45 -9.23 4.84
C ILE A 11 3.17 -8.54 3.50
N ILE A 12 1.90 -8.25 3.22
CA ILE A 12 1.47 -7.51 2.04
C ILE A 12 0.74 -6.24 2.50
N LEU A 13 1.22 -5.09 2.04
CA LEU A 13 0.57 -3.81 2.26
C LEU A 13 -0.32 -3.44 1.06
N THR A 14 -1.53 -2.97 1.33
CA THR A 14 -2.38 -2.38 0.30
C THR A 14 -2.09 -0.87 0.21
N SER A 15 -1.21 -0.51 -0.73
CA SER A 15 -0.89 0.88 -1.06
C SER A 15 -1.82 1.40 -2.15
N SER A 16 -1.35 2.26 -3.06
CA SER A 16 -2.09 2.81 -4.20
C SER A 16 -1.11 3.33 -5.24
N ILE A 17 -1.53 3.32 -6.52
CA ILE A 17 -0.81 4.03 -7.57
C ILE A 17 -0.66 5.54 -7.28
N THR A 18 -1.60 6.13 -6.52
CA THR A 18 -1.54 7.54 -6.10
C THR A 18 -0.40 7.84 -5.12
N GLY A 19 0.29 6.82 -4.61
CA GLY A 19 1.45 7.00 -3.76
C GLY A 19 2.65 7.58 -4.51
N LEU A 20 3.08 6.92 -5.60
CA LEU A 20 4.29 7.31 -6.35
C LEU A 20 4.12 7.35 -7.86
N ILE A 21 3.02 6.83 -8.41
CA ILE A 21 2.84 6.65 -9.86
C ILE A 21 1.94 7.73 -10.44
N THR A 22 0.87 8.08 -9.74
CA THR A 22 -0.11 9.08 -10.18
C THR A 22 -0.38 10.12 -9.10
N GLY A 23 -0.88 11.28 -9.50
CA GLY A 23 -1.42 12.29 -8.60
C GLY A 23 -2.91 12.51 -8.87
N PHE A 24 -3.66 12.91 -7.85
CA PHE A 24 -5.08 13.26 -7.99
C PHE A 24 -5.35 14.59 -7.26
N PRO A 25 -5.97 15.60 -7.92
CA PRO A 25 -6.26 16.88 -7.28
C PRO A 25 -7.07 16.72 -5.99
N GLY A 26 -6.62 17.34 -4.90
CA GLY A 26 -7.24 17.25 -3.57
C GLY A 26 -6.75 16.08 -2.70
N TRP A 27 -5.88 15.20 -3.21
CA TRP A 27 -5.47 13.97 -2.54
C TRP A 27 -4.01 13.96 -2.07
N SER A 28 -3.41 15.12 -1.82
CA SER A 28 -2.01 15.22 -1.39
C SER A 28 -1.70 14.43 -0.11
N HIS A 29 -2.61 14.49 0.86
CA HIS A 29 -2.52 13.73 2.12
C HIS A 29 -2.58 12.22 1.89
N TYR A 30 -3.48 11.76 1.00
CA TYR A 30 -3.59 10.35 0.64
C TYR A 30 -2.34 9.87 -0.09
N GLY A 31 -1.87 10.60 -1.11
CA GLY A 31 -0.64 10.31 -1.83
C GLY A 31 0.57 10.21 -0.89
N ALA A 32 0.74 11.18 0.00
CA ALA A 32 1.79 11.15 1.03
C ALA A 32 1.70 9.92 1.93
N SER A 33 0.49 9.56 2.39
CA SER A 33 0.29 8.38 3.23
C SER A 33 0.68 7.08 2.52
N LYS A 34 0.31 6.94 1.24
CA LYS A 34 0.56 5.75 0.43
C LYS A 34 2.02 5.65 -0.02
N ALA A 35 2.68 6.78 -0.30
CA ALA A 35 4.12 6.84 -0.50
C ALA A 35 4.90 6.43 0.75
N GLY A 36 4.46 6.90 1.93
CA GLY A 36 5.07 6.53 3.21
C GLY A 36 5.07 5.01 3.46
N GLN A 37 3.99 4.32 3.06
CA GLN A 37 3.93 2.85 3.12
C GLN A 37 5.01 2.17 2.28
N LEU A 38 5.39 2.73 1.13
CA LEU A 38 6.40 2.13 0.24
C LEU A 38 7.82 2.29 0.79
N VAL A 39 8.11 3.42 1.45
CA VAL A 39 9.38 3.61 2.17
C VAL A 39 9.44 2.65 3.36
N PHE A 40 8.38 2.55 4.15
CA PHE A 40 8.28 1.59 5.25
C PHE A 40 8.50 0.15 4.76
N MET A 41 7.79 -0.26 3.69
CA MET A 41 7.92 -1.58 3.08
C MET A 41 9.37 -1.90 2.72
N ARG A 42 10.07 -0.97 2.05
CA ARG A 42 11.45 -1.18 1.62
C ARG A 42 12.40 -1.39 2.80
N THR A 43 12.28 -0.57 3.84
CA THR A 43 13.11 -0.70 5.05
C THR A 43 12.80 -2.01 5.79
N ALA A 44 11.52 -2.29 6.05
CA ALA A 44 11.09 -3.49 6.76
C ALA A 44 11.47 -4.79 6.01
N ALA A 45 11.42 -4.79 4.68
CA ALA A 45 11.85 -5.93 3.87
C ALA A 45 13.33 -6.26 4.10
N ILE A 46 14.19 -5.25 4.21
CA ILE A 46 15.63 -5.43 4.45
C ILE A 46 15.89 -5.91 5.87
N GLU A 47 15.25 -5.29 6.86
CA GLU A 47 15.42 -5.63 8.28
C GLU A 47 14.98 -7.07 8.59
N LEU A 48 13.88 -7.51 7.98
CA LEU A 48 13.26 -8.80 8.28
C LEU A 48 13.72 -9.95 7.37
N ALA A 49 14.50 -9.66 6.32
CA ALA A 49 14.97 -10.66 5.36
C ALA A 49 15.69 -11.85 6.03
N ARG A 50 16.55 -11.57 7.02
CA ARG A 50 17.30 -12.61 7.74
C ARG A 50 16.41 -13.54 8.57
N ALA A 51 15.21 -13.10 8.92
CA ALA A 51 14.23 -13.89 9.65
C ALA A 51 13.32 -14.72 8.72
N GLY A 52 13.59 -14.77 7.41
CA GLY A 52 12.77 -15.51 6.43
C GLY A 52 11.44 -14.81 6.09
N ILE A 53 11.32 -13.53 6.44
CA ILE A 53 10.10 -12.74 6.28
C ILE A 53 10.25 -11.80 5.08
N THR A 54 9.23 -11.77 4.21
CA THR A 54 9.18 -10.81 3.10
C THR A 54 8.08 -9.79 3.33
N VAL A 55 8.36 -8.53 2.99
CA VAL A 55 7.40 -7.43 3.04
C VAL A 55 7.26 -6.86 1.63
N ASN A 56 6.05 -6.84 1.10
CA ASN A 56 5.76 -6.29 -0.23
C ASN A 56 4.51 -5.41 -0.17
N ALA A 57 4.26 -4.67 -1.24
CA ALA A 57 3.06 -3.84 -1.38
C ALA A 57 2.41 -4.12 -2.74
N VAL A 58 1.08 -4.13 -2.74
CA VAL A 58 0.27 -4.06 -3.95
C VAL A 58 -0.23 -2.63 -4.07
N MET A 59 -0.22 -2.09 -5.29
CA MET A 59 -0.63 -0.72 -5.59
C MET A 59 -1.81 -0.73 -6.57
N PRO A 60 -3.05 -0.85 -6.07
CA PRO A 60 -4.22 -0.82 -6.92
C PRO A 60 -4.42 0.56 -7.56
N GLY A 61 -4.98 0.55 -8.77
CA GLY A 61 -5.69 1.70 -9.34
C GLY A 61 -7.14 1.73 -8.87
N ASN A 62 -8.03 2.23 -9.72
CA ASN A 62 -9.48 2.15 -9.46
C ASN A 62 -9.94 0.70 -9.60
N ILE A 63 -10.43 0.13 -8.49
CA ILE A 63 -10.98 -1.23 -8.44
C ILE A 63 -12.45 -1.13 -8.05
N ALA A 64 -13.32 -1.80 -8.81
CA ALA A 64 -14.75 -1.90 -8.54
C ALA A 64 -14.99 -2.56 -7.18
N THR A 65 -15.24 -1.74 -6.17
CA THR A 65 -15.48 -2.11 -4.78
C THR A 65 -16.53 -1.17 -4.21
N GLU A 66 -17.23 -1.60 -3.17
CA GLU A 66 -18.21 -0.77 -2.45
C GLU A 66 -17.61 0.58 -2.01
N GLY A 67 -16.32 0.62 -1.67
CA GLY A 67 -15.62 1.84 -1.29
C GLY A 67 -15.44 2.83 -2.46
N LEU A 68 -15.20 2.33 -3.67
CA LEU A 68 -15.14 3.16 -4.88
C LEU A 68 -16.54 3.66 -5.26
N GLU A 69 -17.55 2.80 -5.18
CA GLU A 69 -18.95 3.15 -5.43
C GLU A 69 -19.43 4.24 -4.44
N GLY A 70 -19.05 4.15 -3.18
CA GLY A 70 -19.37 5.12 -2.14
C GLY A 70 -18.74 6.50 -2.33
N MET A 71 -17.78 6.67 -3.25
CA MET A 71 -17.22 8.00 -3.59
C MET A 71 -18.16 8.84 -4.46
N GLY A 72 -19.22 8.24 -5.01
CA GLY A 72 -20.26 8.90 -5.79
C GLY A 72 -19.88 9.19 -7.24
N GLU A 73 -20.89 9.56 -8.03
CA GLU A 73 -20.77 9.76 -9.48
C GLU A 73 -19.80 10.89 -9.86
N GLU A 74 -19.65 11.92 -9.02
CA GLU A 74 -18.71 13.02 -9.28
C GLU A 74 -17.25 12.55 -9.28
N TYR A 75 -16.91 11.58 -8.42
CA TYR A 75 -15.59 10.95 -8.45
C TYR A 75 -15.45 10.05 -9.69
N ALA A 76 -16.49 9.29 -10.03
CA ALA A 76 -16.48 8.42 -11.21
C ALA A 76 -16.38 9.18 -12.54
N ALA A 77 -16.80 10.45 -12.57
CA ALA A 77 -16.73 11.32 -13.74
C ALA A 77 -15.36 12.01 -13.94
N LYS A 78 -14.41 11.85 -13.00
CA LYS A 78 -13.05 12.41 -13.05
C LYS A 78 -12.04 11.38 -13.55
#